data_AF-A0A2G9GE27-F1
#
_entry.id   AF-A0A2G9GE27-F1
#
_cell.length_a   1.000
_cell.length_b   1.000
_cell.length_c   1.000
_cell.angle_alpha   90.00
_cell.angle_beta   90.00
_cell.angle_gamma   90.00
#
_symmetry.space_group_name_H-M   'P 1'
#
loop_
_entity.id
_entity.type
_entity.pdbx_description
1 polymer ?
#
loop_
_entity_poly.entity_id
_entity_poly.type
_entity_poly.pdbx_seq_one_letter_code
_entity_poly.pdbx_strand_id
1 'polypeptide(L)'
;MEISWSLTFPWLCIIAALALISKRIAKQNPQPKLPPGPKSWPIIGNLNQIVSIPHQSLHFLSQKYGEIMLLKFGKFPVVVASSPEIPKLSLRLGGMDSSATTVEWTVQEILKHPWVFQKAKEELNRVIGRNIWVGENDFSQLPYIDAIIMESMRLHPLATLLAPHYSMGYCKVGTTVLINTWSIGRDRTSWDKPEEFLPERFMGKEINMLGSNFALLPFRSVLANLFHGFELKLVEGMKVEDICMEEEYGLTTHPKEPLEIILEPTLSLYLY
;
A
#
# COMPACT_ATOMS: atom_id res chain seq x y z
N MET A 1 43.85 44.75 32.19
CA MET A 1 42.43 44.46 31.90
C MET A 1 42.00 43.36 32.87
N GLU A 2 41.46 43.75 34.03
CA GLU A 2 40.81 42.79 34.93
C GLU A 2 39.49 42.38 34.28
N ILE A 3 39.37 41.11 33.89
CA ILE A 3 38.11 40.58 33.39
C ILE A 3 37.16 40.59 34.59
N SER A 4 36.22 41.53 34.59
CA SER A 4 35.21 41.67 35.65
C SER A 4 34.40 40.38 35.74
N TRP A 5 34.65 39.59 36.78
CA TRP A 5 33.95 38.32 37.06
C TRP A 5 32.43 38.48 37.16
N SER A 6 31.93 39.71 37.32
CA SER A 6 30.49 40.02 37.34
C SER A 6 29.78 39.80 36.00
N LEU A 7 30.50 39.81 34.86
CA LEU A 7 29.91 39.64 33.53
C LEU A 7 30.03 38.21 32.98
N THR A 8 30.96 37.39 33.47
CA THR A 8 31.18 36.02 33.00
C THR A 8 30.36 34.97 33.76
N PHE A 9 30.07 35.23 35.03
CA PHE A 9 29.28 34.35 35.88
C PHE A 9 27.81 34.16 35.40
N PRO A 10 27.09 35.21 34.96
CA PRO A 10 25.72 35.05 34.43
C PRO A 10 25.68 34.17 33.18
N TRP A 11 26.69 34.26 32.32
CA TRP A 11 26.78 33.46 31.09
C TRP A 11 27.05 31.99 31.38
N LEU A 12 27.89 31.67 32.36
CA LEU A 12 28.09 30.30 32.83
C LEU A 12 26.81 29.71 33.44
N CYS A 13 26.06 30.49 34.22
CA CYS A 13 24.77 30.08 34.77
C CYS A 13 23.73 29.80 33.67
N ILE A 14 23.69 30.63 32.61
CA ILE A 14 22.78 30.43 31.48
C ILE A 14 23.16 29.19 30.67
N ILE A 15 24.44 28.97 30.40
CA ILE A 15 24.91 27.76 29.70
C ILE A 15 24.59 26.50 30.52
N ALA A 16 24.80 26.55 31.84
CA ALA A 16 24.45 25.44 32.73
C ALA A 16 22.94 25.19 32.77
N ALA A 17 22.12 26.25 32.81
CA ALA A 17 20.66 26.15 32.77
C ALA A 17 20.18 25.57 31.42
N LEU A 18 20.71 26.03 30.28
CA LEU A 18 20.40 25.49 28.96
C LEU A 18 20.86 24.03 28.81
N ALA A 19 22.00 23.66 29.39
CA ALA A 19 22.46 22.26 29.43
C ALA A 19 21.54 21.38 30.30
N LEU A 20 20.99 21.89 31.40
CA LEU A 20 20.02 21.17 32.23
C LEU A 20 18.64 21.06 31.57
N ILE A 21 18.20 22.11 30.89
CA ILE A 21 16.94 22.14 30.13
C ILE A 21 17.02 21.18 28.94
N SER A 22 18.10 21.23 28.15
CA SER A 22 18.31 20.29 27.05
C SER A 22 18.38 18.84 27.52
N LYS A 23 19.03 18.55 28.66
CA LYS A 23 19.00 17.21 29.28
C LYS A 23 17.59 16.80 29.73
N ARG A 24 16.76 17.72 30.23
CA ARG A 24 15.36 17.44 30.59
C ARG A 24 14.50 17.17 29.36
N ILE A 25 14.64 17.98 28.32
CA ILE A 25 13.91 17.79 27.04
C ILE A 25 14.32 16.46 26.38
N ALA A 26 15.62 16.14 26.37
CA ALA A 26 16.13 14.86 25.86
C ALA A 26 15.65 13.65 26.69
N LYS A 27 15.35 13.83 27.98
CA LYS A 27 14.79 12.78 28.85
C LYS A 27 13.27 12.62 28.66
N GLN A 28 12.58 13.67 28.19
CA GLN A 28 11.15 13.68 27.87
C GLN A 28 10.84 13.07 26.51
N ASN A 29 11.81 13.03 25.58
CA ASN A 29 11.71 12.29 24.33
C ASN A 29 12.43 10.94 24.49
N PRO A 30 11.76 9.87 24.96
CA PRO A 30 12.36 8.55 24.95
C PRO A 30 12.67 8.17 23.51
N GLN A 31 13.95 7.96 23.22
CA GLN A 31 14.36 7.34 21.96
C GLN A 31 13.56 6.04 21.78
N PRO A 32 13.00 5.77 20.59
CA PRO A 32 12.27 4.53 20.36
C PRO A 32 13.19 3.35 20.72
N LYS A 33 12.71 2.47 21.61
CA LYS A 33 13.46 1.29 22.03
C LYS A 33 13.71 0.43 20.81
N LEU A 34 14.96 0.43 20.33
CA LEU A 34 15.37 -0.40 19.22
C LEU A 34 15.25 -1.89 19.62
N PRO A 35 14.91 -2.77 18.66
CA PRO A 35 14.95 -4.19 18.90
C PRO A 35 16.33 -4.63 19.43
N PRO A 36 16.38 -5.63 20.32
CA PRO A 36 17.65 -6.21 20.77
C PRO A 36 18.45 -6.75 19.58
N GLY A 37 19.76 -6.88 19.71
CA GLY A 37 20.55 -7.41 18.61
C GLY A 37 22.03 -7.61 18.96
N PRO A 38 22.73 -8.43 18.17
CA PRO A 38 24.16 -8.62 18.33
C PRO A 38 24.93 -7.32 18.12
N LYS A 39 26.01 -7.14 18.89
CA LYS A 39 26.91 -5.99 18.76
C LYS A 39 27.54 -5.98 17.36
N SER A 40 27.38 -4.87 16.65
CA SER A 40 27.91 -4.67 15.29
C SER A 40 29.40 -4.36 15.30
N TRP A 41 30.12 -4.86 14.30
CA TRP A 41 31.52 -4.54 14.05
C TRP A 41 31.63 -3.23 13.24
N PRO A 42 32.75 -2.48 13.37
CA PRO A 42 33.00 -1.30 12.55
C PRO A 42 32.98 -1.66 11.05
N ILE A 43 32.40 -0.78 10.24
CA ILE A 43 32.36 -0.83 8.76
C ILE A 43 31.53 -1.96 8.16
N ILE A 44 31.64 -3.20 8.64
CA ILE A 44 30.93 -4.38 8.09
C ILE A 44 29.61 -4.69 8.81
N GLY A 45 29.40 -4.16 10.01
CA GLY A 45 28.20 -4.43 10.80
C GLY A 45 28.18 -5.85 11.36
N ASN A 46 27.09 -6.60 11.14
CA ASN A 46 26.88 -7.97 11.60
C ASN A 46 27.10 -9.02 10.48
N LEU A 47 27.67 -8.62 9.33
CA LEU A 47 27.92 -9.53 8.20
C LEU A 47 28.81 -10.73 8.59
N ASN A 48 29.76 -10.54 9.51
CA ASN A 48 30.60 -11.61 10.04
C ASN A 48 29.83 -12.66 10.86
N GLN A 49 28.63 -12.33 11.34
CA GLN A 49 27.75 -13.23 12.08
C GLN A 49 26.74 -13.93 11.17
N ILE A 50 26.67 -13.51 9.90
CA ILE A 50 25.91 -14.16 8.85
C ILE A 50 26.90 -14.98 8.02
N VAL A 51 27.08 -16.23 8.42
CA VAL A 51 27.97 -17.20 7.75
C VAL A 51 27.32 -17.71 6.45
N SER A 52 27.99 -18.66 5.79
CA SER A 52 27.69 -19.17 4.43
C SER A 52 26.23 -19.48 4.12
N ILE A 53 25.41 -19.77 5.13
CA ILE A 53 23.96 -19.96 5.00
C ILE A 53 23.22 -18.86 5.80
N PRO A 54 22.83 -17.74 5.16
CA PRO A 54 22.29 -16.58 5.86
C PRO A 54 21.04 -16.86 6.68
N HIS A 55 20.05 -17.57 6.12
CA HIS A 55 18.79 -17.85 6.81
C HIS A 55 18.97 -18.72 8.06
N GLN A 56 19.93 -19.65 8.06
CA GLN A 56 20.27 -20.44 9.26
C GLN A 56 20.95 -19.56 10.32
N SER A 57 21.89 -18.71 9.90
CA SER A 57 22.57 -17.77 10.80
C SER A 57 21.58 -16.82 11.47
N LEU A 58 20.62 -16.30 10.69
CA LEU A 58 19.54 -15.45 11.20
C LEU A 58 18.63 -16.22 12.17
N HIS A 59 18.31 -17.48 11.89
CA HIS A 59 17.56 -18.32 12.83
C HIS A 59 18.33 -18.55 14.14
N PHE A 60 19.63 -18.85 14.10
CA PHE A 60 20.43 -19.01 15.32
C PHE A 60 20.52 -17.70 16.12
N LEU A 61 20.66 -16.56 15.44
CA LEU A 61 20.65 -15.25 16.08
C LEU A 61 19.28 -14.94 16.69
N SER A 62 18.17 -15.32 16.06
CA SER A 62 16.82 -15.10 16.62
C SER A 62 16.58 -15.90 17.90
N GLN A 63 17.11 -17.13 18.01
CA GLN A 63 17.07 -17.91 19.25
C GLN A 63 17.83 -17.23 20.41
N LYS A 64 18.83 -16.40 20.10
CA LYS A 64 19.70 -15.76 21.09
C LYS A 64 19.29 -14.33 21.46
N TYR A 65 18.78 -13.57 20.49
CA TYR A 65 18.49 -12.14 20.64
C TYR A 65 16.99 -11.83 20.60
N GLY A 66 16.14 -12.80 20.28
CA GLY A 66 14.69 -12.66 20.20
C GLY A 66 14.16 -12.70 18.76
N GLU A 67 12.85 -12.91 18.63
CA GLU A 67 12.20 -13.08 17.32
C GLU A 67 12.28 -11.84 16.43
N ILE A 68 12.40 -10.64 17.01
CA ILE A 68 12.63 -9.38 16.29
C ILE A 68 13.95 -8.80 16.79
N MET A 69 14.93 -8.70 15.89
CA MET A 69 16.27 -8.24 16.23
C MET A 69 16.80 -7.22 15.24
N LEU A 70 17.61 -6.29 15.75
CA LEU A 70 18.29 -5.27 14.94
C LEU A 70 19.69 -5.74 14.57
N LEU A 71 19.96 -5.83 13.28
CA LEU A 71 21.28 -6.03 12.68
C LEU A 71 21.74 -4.75 11.98
N LYS A 72 23.01 -4.71 11.59
CA LYS A 72 23.58 -3.71 10.70
C LYS A 72 24.28 -4.41 9.55
N PHE A 73 23.95 -4.07 8.31
CA PHE A 73 24.74 -4.46 7.13
C PHE A 73 25.50 -3.24 6.66
N GLY A 74 26.79 -3.19 7.01
CA GLY A 74 27.57 -1.98 6.92
C GLY A 74 27.01 -0.85 7.79
N LYS A 75 26.63 0.28 7.15
CA LYS A 75 26.01 1.43 7.83
C LYS A 75 24.49 1.33 7.93
N PHE A 76 23.87 0.36 7.25
CA PHE A 76 22.42 0.26 7.16
C PHE A 76 21.86 -0.59 8.31
N PRO A 77 20.97 -0.04 9.17
CA PRO A 77 20.23 -0.85 10.13
C PRO A 77 19.23 -1.75 9.40
N VAL A 78 19.12 -3.00 9.83
CA VAL A 78 18.20 -4.00 9.26
C VAL A 78 17.49 -4.70 10.41
N VAL A 79 16.17 -4.62 10.43
CA VAL A 79 15.36 -5.40 11.37
C VAL A 79 15.07 -6.75 10.76
N VAL A 80 15.44 -7.81 11.47
CA VAL A 80 15.13 -9.19 11.10
C VAL A 80 14.05 -9.71 12.03
N ALA A 81 12.97 -10.19 11.45
CA ALA A 81 11.86 -10.79 12.17
C ALA A 81 11.75 -12.28 11.79
N SER A 82 11.90 -13.17 12.77
CA SER A 82 11.95 -14.63 12.62
C SER A 82 10.81 -15.34 13.38
N SER A 83 9.67 -14.67 13.52
CA SER A 83 8.48 -15.19 14.19
C SER A 83 7.51 -15.85 13.18
N PRO A 84 6.84 -16.96 13.53
CA PRO A 84 5.82 -17.58 12.66
C PRO A 84 4.60 -16.68 12.39
N GLU A 85 4.38 -15.65 13.21
CA GLU A 85 3.31 -14.68 13.00
C GLU A 85 3.64 -13.64 11.93
N ILE A 86 4.91 -13.43 11.60
CA ILE A 86 5.35 -12.42 10.63
C ILE A 86 5.03 -12.82 9.18
N PRO A 87 5.25 -14.08 8.73
CA PRO A 87 4.75 -14.52 7.43
C PRO A 87 3.23 -14.41 7.31
N LYS A 88 2.48 -14.76 8.36
CA LYS A 88 1.01 -14.58 8.39
C LYS A 88 0.63 -13.11 8.31
N LEU A 89 1.31 -12.24 9.04
CA LEU A 89 1.10 -10.80 9.01
C LEU A 89 1.47 -10.23 7.64
N SER A 90 2.57 -10.66 7.03
CA SER A 90 2.98 -10.25 5.69
C SER A 90 1.97 -10.69 4.63
N LEU A 91 1.43 -11.91 4.72
CA LEU A 91 0.36 -12.39 3.85
C LEU A 91 -0.93 -11.57 4.05
N ARG A 92 -1.32 -11.32 5.31
CA ARG A 92 -2.51 -10.53 5.64
C ARG A 92 -2.38 -9.09 5.17
N LEU A 93 -1.25 -8.43 5.45
CA LEU A 93 -0.99 -7.06 5.00
C LEU A 93 -0.94 -7.01 3.47
N GLY A 94 -0.24 -7.93 2.81
CA GLY A 94 -0.16 -7.97 1.35
C GLY A 94 -1.53 -8.16 0.67
N GLY A 95 -2.42 -8.99 1.24
CA GLY A 95 -3.77 -9.22 0.70
C GLY A 95 -4.81 -8.15 1.09
N MET A 96 -4.79 -7.69 2.35
CA MET A 96 -5.76 -6.73 2.87
C MET A 96 -5.52 -5.33 2.32
N ASP A 97 -4.27 -4.86 2.38
CA ASP A 97 -3.90 -3.51 1.97
C ASP A 97 -4.16 -3.31 0.47
N SER A 98 -3.67 -4.22 -0.37
CA SER A 98 -3.92 -4.18 -1.81
C SER A 98 -5.40 -4.22 -2.18
N SER A 99 -6.21 -5.01 -1.46
CA SER A 99 -7.65 -5.07 -1.70
C SER A 99 -8.37 -3.80 -1.30
N ALA A 100 -8.04 -3.25 -0.14
CA ALA A 100 -8.60 -1.99 0.33
C ALA A 100 -8.28 -0.85 -0.64
N THR A 101 -7.01 -0.70 -1.04
CA THR A 101 -6.56 0.32 -2.00
C THR A 101 -7.27 0.20 -3.35
N THR A 102 -7.42 -1.03 -3.87
CA THR A 102 -8.14 -1.25 -5.15
C THR A 102 -9.60 -0.81 -5.03
N VAL A 103 -10.26 -1.17 -3.92
CA VAL A 103 -11.66 -0.79 -3.69
C VAL A 103 -11.80 0.71 -3.55
N GLU A 104 -10.92 1.34 -2.79
CA GLU A 104 -10.93 2.78 -2.53
C GLU A 104 -10.78 3.59 -3.82
N TRP A 105 -9.75 3.30 -4.63
CA TRP A 105 -9.56 3.96 -5.94
C TRP A 105 -10.74 3.73 -6.87
N THR A 106 -11.26 2.50 -6.92
CA THR A 106 -12.40 2.19 -7.79
C THR A 106 -13.65 2.96 -7.36
N VAL A 107 -13.91 3.08 -6.07
CA VAL A 107 -15.05 3.87 -5.54
C VAL A 107 -14.87 5.35 -5.86
N GLN A 108 -13.68 5.92 -5.70
CA GLN A 108 -13.40 7.32 -6.06
C GLN A 108 -13.63 7.58 -7.55
N GLU A 109 -13.11 6.70 -8.42
CA GLU A 109 -13.30 6.81 -9.86
C GLU A 109 -14.77 6.70 -10.27
N ILE A 110 -15.52 5.80 -9.65
CA ILE A 110 -16.95 5.62 -9.92
C ILE A 110 -17.78 6.84 -9.50
N LEU A 111 -17.45 7.44 -8.36
CA LEU A 111 -18.13 8.65 -7.89
C LEU A 111 -17.82 9.86 -8.77
N LYS A 112 -16.61 9.93 -9.36
CA LYS A 112 -16.27 10.93 -10.39
C LYS A 112 -16.90 10.64 -11.74
N HIS A 113 -17.26 9.39 -12.00
CA HIS A 113 -17.81 8.93 -13.28
C HIS A 113 -19.17 8.20 -13.11
N PRO A 114 -20.27 8.90 -12.75
CA PRO A 114 -21.56 8.27 -12.46
C PRO A 114 -22.13 7.39 -13.59
N TRP A 115 -21.80 7.71 -14.84
CA TRP A 115 -22.22 6.89 -16.00
C TRP A 115 -21.59 5.50 -15.99
N VAL A 116 -20.36 5.36 -15.48
CA VAL A 116 -19.70 4.06 -15.32
C VAL A 116 -20.45 3.26 -14.27
N PHE A 117 -20.79 3.90 -13.15
CA PHE A 117 -21.56 3.25 -12.09
C PHE A 117 -22.89 2.73 -12.60
N GLN A 118 -23.61 3.57 -13.35
CA GLN A 118 -24.90 3.20 -13.93
C GLN A 118 -24.80 1.97 -14.84
N LYS A 119 -23.81 1.93 -15.74
CA LYS A 119 -23.57 0.75 -16.61
C LYS A 119 -23.24 -0.51 -15.80
N ALA A 120 -22.47 -0.39 -14.73
CA ALA A 120 -22.18 -1.49 -13.83
C ALA A 120 -23.45 -1.99 -13.13
N LYS A 121 -24.30 -1.08 -12.63
CA LYS A 121 -25.61 -1.43 -12.05
C LYS A 121 -26.52 -2.09 -13.09
N GLU A 122 -26.51 -1.64 -14.34
CA GLU A 122 -27.29 -2.26 -15.42
C GLU A 122 -26.83 -3.70 -15.70
N GLU A 123 -25.52 -3.96 -15.76
CA GLU A 123 -24.97 -5.31 -15.89
C GLU A 123 -25.38 -6.20 -14.71
N LEU A 124 -25.15 -5.73 -13.48
CA LEU A 124 -25.46 -6.48 -12.26
C LEU A 124 -26.95 -6.79 -12.13
N ASN A 125 -27.82 -5.80 -12.37
CA ASN A 125 -29.28 -6.03 -12.34
C ASN A 125 -29.73 -7.01 -13.42
N ARG A 126 -29.12 -6.98 -14.62
CA ARG A 126 -29.45 -7.88 -15.73
C ARG A 126 -29.03 -9.33 -15.45
N VAL A 127 -27.85 -9.54 -14.87
CA VAL A 127 -27.25 -10.87 -14.68
C VAL A 127 -27.70 -11.51 -13.37
N ILE A 128 -27.72 -10.73 -12.27
CA ILE A 128 -27.94 -11.22 -10.91
C ILE A 128 -29.38 -11.01 -10.46
N GLY A 129 -29.97 -9.86 -10.81
CA GLY A 129 -31.26 -9.42 -10.28
C GLY A 129 -31.20 -8.97 -8.82
N ARG A 130 -32.33 -8.55 -8.23
CA ARG A 130 -32.35 -7.80 -6.94
C ARG A 130 -32.57 -8.62 -5.67
N ASN A 131 -32.67 -9.94 -5.79
CA ASN A 131 -33.11 -10.82 -4.69
C ASN A 131 -32.01 -11.74 -4.14
N ILE A 132 -30.79 -11.63 -4.66
CA ILE A 132 -29.63 -12.43 -4.25
C ILE A 132 -28.35 -11.58 -4.29
N TRP A 133 -27.35 -12.00 -3.52
CA TRP A 133 -25.98 -11.50 -3.59
C TRP A 133 -25.21 -12.15 -4.75
N VAL A 134 -24.15 -11.47 -5.20
CA VAL A 134 -23.31 -11.96 -6.29
C VAL A 134 -22.48 -13.14 -5.82
N GLY A 135 -22.60 -14.29 -6.50
CA GLY A 135 -21.81 -15.49 -6.25
C GLY A 135 -20.62 -15.60 -7.20
N GLU A 136 -19.67 -16.47 -6.86
CA GLU A 136 -18.46 -16.68 -7.68
C GLU A 136 -18.77 -17.21 -9.09
N ASN A 137 -19.80 -18.06 -9.21
CA ASN A 137 -20.23 -18.63 -10.50
C ASN A 137 -20.74 -17.55 -11.47
N ASP A 138 -21.23 -16.42 -10.95
CA ASP A 138 -21.79 -15.35 -11.76
C ASP A 138 -20.71 -14.49 -12.41
N PHE A 139 -19.49 -14.51 -11.86
CA PHE A 139 -18.41 -13.63 -12.27
C PHE A 139 -18.04 -13.75 -13.74
N SER A 140 -18.20 -14.92 -14.36
CA SER A 140 -17.96 -15.10 -15.80
C SER A 140 -18.89 -14.25 -16.69
N GLN A 141 -20.00 -13.76 -16.13
CA GLN A 141 -21.01 -12.97 -16.80
C GLN A 141 -20.97 -11.48 -16.42
N LEU A 142 -19.93 -11.04 -15.70
CA LEU A 142 -19.74 -9.64 -15.25
C LEU A 142 -18.51 -8.97 -15.92
N PRO A 143 -18.40 -8.96 -17.26
CA PRO A 143 -17.23 -8.43 -17.95
C PRO A 143 -17.04 -6.92 -17.73
N TYR A 144 -18.09 -6.15 -17.45
CA TYR A 144 -17.95 -4.72 -17.20
C TYR A 144 -17.40 -4.42 -15.80
N ILE A 145 -17.76 -5.21 -14.78
CA ILE A 145 -17.08 -5.17 -13.48
C ILE A 145 -15.59 -5.48 -13.62
N ASP A 146 -15.26 -6.50 -14.40
CA ASP A 146 -13.88 -6.87 -14.71
C ASP A 146 -13.14 -5.72 -15.40
N ALA A 147 -13.78 -5.09 -16.37
CA ALA A 147 -13.23 -3.94 -17.08
C ALA A 147 -12.95 -2.73 -16.16
N ILE A 148 -13.85 -2.46 -15.22
CA ILE A 148 -13.69 -1.40 -14.20
C ILE A 148 -12.46 -1.70 -13.34
N ILE A 149 -12.31 -2.93 -12.85
CA ILE A 149 -11.17 -3.32 -11.99
C ILE A 149 -9.85 -3.12 -12.74
N MET A 150 -9.79 -3.55 -14.01
CA MET A 150 -8.57 -3.38 -14.81
C MET A 150 -8.24 -1.92 -15.10
N GLU A 151 -9.25 -1.09 -15.37
CA GLU A 151 -9.03 0.33 -15.62
C GLU A 151 -8.60 1.06 -14.35
N SER A 152 -9.19 0.72 -13.19
CA SER A 152 -8.74 1.21 -11.89
C SER A 152 -7.27 0.85 -11.66
N MET A 153 -6.87 -0.40 -11.87
CA MET A 153 -5.49 -0.83 -11.67
C MET A 153 -4.51 -0.27 -12.72
N ARG A 154 -4.98 0.10 -13.91
CA ARG A 154 -4.17 0.76 -14.94
C ARG A 154 -3.84 2.19 -14.54
N LEU A 155 -4.85 2.95 -14.11
CA LEU A 155 -4.69 4.36 -13.72
C LEU A 155 -4.06 4.51 -12.34
N HIS A 156 -4.50 3.67 -11.40
CA HIS A 156 -4.07 3.66 -10.00
C HIS A 156 -3.39 2.33 -9.66
N PRO A 157 -2.18 2.08 -10.19
CA PRO A 157 -1.50 0.82 -9.97
C PRO A 157 -1.15 0.66 -8.50
N LEU A 158 -1.46 -0.54 -7.96
CA LEU A 158 -1.17 -0.90 -6.58
C LEU A 158 0.28 -0.61 -6.21
N ALA A 159 1.24 -0.96 -7.06
CA ALA A 159 2.63 -0.57 -6.88
C ALA A 159 3.09 0.21 -8.11
N THR A 160 3.50 1.48 -7.95
CA THR A 160 4.04 2.32 -9.04
C THR A 160 5.35 1.76 -9.61
N LEU A 161 6.15 1.11 -8.75
CA LEU A 161 7.30 0.30 -9.11
C LEU A 161 7.10 -1.13 -8.62
N LEU A 162 7.20 -2.11 -9.52
CA LEU A 162 7.18 -3.52 -9.07
C LEU A 162 8.41 -3.83 -8.22
N ALA A 163 8.32 -4.94 -7.47
CA ALA A 163 9.44 -5.47 -6.70
C ALA A 163 10.73 -5.53 -7.56
N PRO A 164 11.92 -5.21 -7.01
CA PRO A 164 13.15 -5.21 -7.78
C PRO A 164 13.42 -6.57 -8.44
N HIS A 165 13.65 -6.55 -9.75
CA HIS A 165 14.07 -7.72 -10.53
C HIS A 165 15.58 -7.65 -10.80
N TYR A 166 16.18 -8.75 -11.26
CA TYR A 166 17.58 -8.78 -11.67
C TYR A 166 17.71 -9.26 -13.12
N SER A 167 18.55 -8.58 -13.89
CA SER A 167 18.84 -8.99 -15.28
C SER A 167 19.62 -10.30 -15.30
N MET A 168 19.15 -11.21 -16.16
CA MET A 168 19.79 -12.49 -16.46
C MET A 168 20.60 -12.48 -17.76
N GLY A 169 20.60 -11.39 -18.53
CA GLY A 169 21.40 -11.34 -19.77
C GLY A 169 21.10 -10.21 -20.76
N TYR A 170 20.02 -9.45 -20.59
CA TYR A 170 19.71 -8.31 -21.48
C TYR A 170 20.64 -7.11 -21.21
N CYS A 171 20.97 -6.88 -19.94
CA CYS A 171 22.05 -6.00 -19.52
C CYS A 171 23.02 -6.79 -18.62
N LYS A 172 23.99 -6.11 -17.99
CA LYS A 172 24.95 -6.74 -17.08
C LYS A 172 24.20 -7.62 -16.06
N VAL A 173 24.57 -8.90 -16.00
CA VAL A 173 23.96 -9.85 -15.07
C VAL A 173 24.07 -9.32 -13.64
N GLY A 174 22.97 -9.37 -12.91
CA GLY A 174 22.88 -8.83 -11.54
C GLY A 174 22.57 -7.33 -11.48
N THR A 175 22.41 -6.63 -12.60
CA THR A 175 21.83 -5.28 -12.59
C THR A 175 20.38 -5.33 -12.13
N THR A 176 20.03 -4.48 -11.15
CA THR A 176 18.66 -4.29 -10.69
C THR A 176 17.81 -3.65 -11.78
N VAL A 177 16.64 -4.22 -12.04
CA VAL A 177 15.63 -3.73 -12.98
C VAL A 177 14.40 -3.33 -12.18
N LEU A 178 13.96 -2.09 -12.36
CA LEU A 178 12.71 -1.56 -11.80
C LEU A 178 11.70 -1.41 -12.94
N ILE A 179 10.51 -1.97 -12.77
CA ILE A 179 9.43 -1.88 -13.74
C ILE A 179 8.47 -0.78 -13.26
N ASN A 180 8.39 0.30 -14.04
CA ASN A 180 7.53 1.45 -13.72
C ASN A 180 6.14 1.26 -14.35
N THR A 181 5.24 0.66 -13.58
CA THR A 181 3.85 0.38 -13.99
C THR A 181 3.05 1.67 -14.17
N TRP A 182 3.32 2.70 -13.36
CA TRP A 182 2.66 4.00 -13.46
C TRP A 182 2.90 4.64 -14.83
N SER A 183 4.16 4.63 -15.31
CA SER A 183 4.49 5.11 -16.65
C SER A 183 3.93 4.21 -17.75
N ILE A 184 3.95 2.88 -17.58
CA ILE A 184 3.39 1.95 -18.57
C ILE A 184 1.88 2.16 -18.73
N GLY A 185 1.16 2.39 -17.64
CA GLY A 185 -0.28 2.66 -17.64
C GLY A 185 -0.64 3.95 -18.36
N ARG A 186 0.28 4.91 -18.47
CA ARG A 186 0.06 6.24 -19.08
C ARG A 186 0.80 6.47 -20.39
N ASP A 187 1.42 5.43 -20.94
CA ASP A 187 2.14 5.54 -22.20
C ASP A 187 1.19 5.87 -23.36
N ARG A 188 1.40 7.01 -24.00
CA ARG A 188 0.58 7.51 -25.13
C ARG A 188 0.69 6.64 -26.39
N THR A 189 1.72 5.83 -26.50
CA THR A 189 1.87 4.91 -27.64
C THR A 189 1.03 3.65 -27.47
N SER A 190 0.79 3.25 -26.22
CA SER A 190 0.02 2.06 -25.85
C SER A 190 -1.44 2.36 -25.52
N TRP A 191 -1.74 3.56 -25.02
CA TRP A 191 -3.06 3.95 -24.53
C TRP A 191 -3.54 5.26 -25.19
N ASP A 192 -4.66 5.19 -25.91
CA ASP A 192 -5.38 6.39 -26.32
C ASP A 192 -5.91 7.14 -25.10
N LYS A 193 -5.85 8.47 -25.03
CA LYS A 193 -6.28 9.27 -23.87
C LYS A 193 -5.86 8.66 -22.50
N PRO A 194 -4.56 8.54 -22.21
CA PRO A 194 -4.05 7.73 -21.10
C PRO A 194 -4.51 8.16 -19.71
N GLU A 195 -4.90 9.41 -19.53
CA GLU A 195 -5.34 9.95 -18.23
C GLU A 195 -6.85 9.82 -18.01
N GLU A 196 -7.64 9.44 -19.02
CA GLU A 196 -9.09 9.26 -18.88
C GLU A 196 -9.43 7.85 -18.38
N PHE A 197 -10.32 7.76 -17.39
CA PHE A 197 -10.88 6.52 -16.86
C PHE A 197 -11.97 5.98 -17.80
N LEU A 198 -11.61 4.99 -18.64
CA LEU A 198 -12.48 4.39 -19.64
C LEU A 198 -12.43 2.85 -19.54
N PRO A 199 -13.29 2.23 -18.70
CA PRO A 199 -13.37 0.78 -18.58
C PRO A 199 -13.58 0.05 -19.91
N GLU A 200 -14.24 0.70 -20.88
CA GLU A 200 -14.50 0.15 -22.21
C GLU A 200 -13.24 -0.34 -22.95
N ARG A 201 -12.04 0.14 -22.58
CA ARG A 201 -10.75 -0.35 -23.10
C ARG A 201 -10.50 -1.83 -22.88
N PHE A 202 -11.09 -2.37 -21.82
CA PHE A 202 -10.91 -3.75 -21.41
C PHE A 202 -12.08 -4.64 -21.86
N MET A 203 -13.15 -4.06 -22.41
CA MET A 203 -14.27 -4.81 -22.95
C MET A 203 -13.87 -5.62 -24.20
N GLY A 204 -14.30 -6.88 -24.25
CA GLY A 204 -14.04 -7.78 -25.38
C GLY A 204 -12.59 -8.23 -25.52
N LYS A 205 -11.69 -7.84 -24.60
CA LYS A 205 -10.36 -8.44 -24.49
C LYS A 205 -10.46 -9.71 -23.65
N GLU A 206 -9.68 -10.73 -23.99
CA GLU A 206 -9.43 -11.82 -23.06
C GLU A 206 -8.60 -11.29 -21.90
N ILE A 207 -9.28 -10.67 -20.93
CA ILE A 207 -8.67 -10.39 -19.64
C ILE A 207 -8.63 -11.75 -18.95
N ASN A 208 -7.46 -12.38 -18.94
CA ASN A 208 -7.28 -13.66 -18.27
C ASN A 208 -7.22 -13.45 -16.75
N MET A 209 -8.31 -12.94 -16.17
CA MET A 209 -8.53 -12.76 -14.73
C MET A 209 -8.67 -14.10 -14.01
N LEU A 210 -9.05 -15.13 -14.77
CA LEU A 210 -9.26 -16.51 -14.35
C LEU A 210 -8.06 -17.41 -14.68
N GLY A 211 -6.90 -16.85 -15.06
CA GLY A 211 -5.66 -17.63 -15.12
C GLY A 211 -5.50 -18.43 -13.82
N SER A 212 -4.75 -19.54 -13.84
CA SER A 212 -4.62 -20.55 -12.76
C SER A 212 -4.33 -20.02 -11.34
N ASN A 213 -4.13 -18.70 -11.21
CA ASN A 213 -4.01 -17.91 -10.01
C ASN A 213 -5.29 -17.06 -9.86
N PHE A 214 -6.17 -17.44 -8.93
CA PHE A 214 -7.37 -16.72 -8.44
C PHE A 214 -7.10 -15.33 -7.84
N ALA A 215 -6.03 -14.65 -8.26
CA ALA A 215 -5.44 -13.47 -7.65
C ALA A 215 -6.40 -12.28 -7.61
N LEU A 216 -7.33 -12.17 -8.56
CA LEU A 216 -8.28 -11.07 -8.63
C LEU A 216 -9.66 -11.36 -7.99
N LEU A 217 -9.93 -12.61 -7.59
CA LEU A 217 -11.22 -12.98 -6.98
C LEU A 217 -11.63 -12.10 -5.78
N PRO A 218 -10.72 -11.74 -4.85
CA PRO A 218 -11.08 -10.90 -3.72
C PRO A 218 -11.64 -9.54 -4.16
N PHE A 219 -11.00 -8.88 -5.13
CA PHE A 219 -11.43 -7.57 -5.62
C PHE A 219 -12.78 -7.66 -6.33
N ARG A 220 -12.97 -8.69 -7.18
CA ARG A 220 -14.21 -8.93 -7.92
C ARG A 220 -15.39 -9.14 -6.98
N SER A 221 -15.23 -10.00 -5.99
CA SER A 221 -16.28 -10.30 -5.02
C SER A 221 -16.71 -9.05 -4.23
N VAL A 222 -15.74 -8.29 -3.72
CA VAL A 222 -16.02 -7.09 -2.92
C VAL A 222 -16.68 -6.02 -3.77
N LEU A 223 -16.12 -5.69 -4.94
CA LEU A 223 -16.64 -4.62 -5.80
C LEU A 223 -17.99 -4.97 -6.40
N ALA A 224 -18.18 -6.20 -6.89
CA ALA A 224 -19.46 -6.64 -7.44
C ALA A 224 -20.56 -6.57 -6.36
N ASN A 225 -20.31 -7.08 -5.16
CA ASN A 225 -21.30 -7.01 -4.08
C ASN A 225 -21.50 -5.59 -3.56
N LEU A 226 -20.45 -4.75 -3.47
CA LEU A 226 -20.58 -3.35 -3.08
C LEU A 226 -21.48 -2.59 -4.06
N PHE A 227 -21.23 -2.71 -5.36
CA PHE A 227 -22.02 -2.02 -6.38
C PHE A 227 -23.41 -2.60 -6.53
N HIS A 228 -23.56 -3.92 -6.38
CA HIS A 228 -24.87 -4.57 -6.44
C HIS A 228 -25.75 -4.19 -5.25
N GLY A 229 -25.16 -4.26 -4.06
CA GLY A 229 -25.80 -4.07 -2.77
C GLY A 229 -26.10 -2.62 -2.44
N PHE A 230 -25.34 -1.66 -2.96
CA PHE A 230 -25.42 -0.30 -2.44
C PHE A 230 -25.47 0.74 -3.55
N GLU A 231 -26.16 1.83 -3.26
CA GLU A 231 -25.99 3.12 -3.93
C GLU A 231 -24.92 3.89 -3.15
N LEU A 232 -23.97 4.49 -3.87
CA LEU A 232 -22.85 5.23 -3.29
C LEU A 232 -23.18 6.74 -3.37
N LYS A 233 -23.23 7.41 -2.22
CA LYS A 233 -23.46 8.86 -2.17
C LYS A 233 -22.34 9.56 -1.42
N LEU A 234 -22.00 10.77 -1.86
CA LEU A 234 -21.12 11.66 -1.11
C LEU A 234 -21.84 12.16 0.15
N VAL A 235 -21.06 12.42 1.20
CA VAL A 235 -21.57 13.06 2.42
C VAL A 235 -22.14 14.46 2.12
N GLU A 236 -23.09 14.90 2.94
CA GLU A 236 -23.76 16.17 2.74
C GLU A 236 -22.77 17.34 2.68
N GLY A 237 -22.85 18.14 1.61
CA GLY A 237 -21.97 19.29 1.38
C GLY A 237 -20.72 19.01 0.56
N MET A 238 -20.35 17.74 0.33
CA MET A 238 -19.23 17.36 -0.53
C MET A 238 -19.66 17.27 -2.00
N LYS A 239 -18.85 17.80 -2.91
CA LYS A 239 -19.05 17.71 -4.36
C LYS A 239 -18.06 16.74 -5.01
N VAL A 240 -18.36 16.35 -6.25
CA VAL A 240 -17.51 15.43 -7.03
C VAL A 240 -16.12 16.04 -7.29
N GLU A 241 -16.03 17.36 -7.44
CA GLU A 241 -14.78 18.07 -7.64
C GLU A 241 -13.89 18.06 -6.39
N ASP A 242 -14.48 17.87 -5.21
CA ASP A 242 -13.78 17.83 -3.92
C ASP A 242 -13.11 16.47 -3.66
N ILE A 243 -13.39 15.45 -4.49
CA ILE A 243 -12.73 14.13 -4.39
C ILE A 243 -11.26 14.27 -4.79
N CYS A 244 -10.37 14.12 -3.81
CA CYS A 244 -8.93 14.14 -3.98
C CYS A 244 -8.46 12.95 -4.82
N MET A 245 -7.74 13.22 -5.91
CA MET A 245 -7.15 12.20 -6.79
C MET A 245 -5.61 12.19 -6.69
N GLU A 246 -5.05 12.77 -5.62
CA GLU A 246 -3.62 12.74 -5.37
C GLU A 246 -3.22 11.39 -4.73
N GLU A 247 -2.04 10.90 -5.10
CA GLU A 247 -1.49 9.64 -4.63
C GLU A 247 -0.54 9.85 -3.44
N GLU A 248 -0.68 9.04 -2.38
CA GLU A 248 0.35 8.83 -1.35
C GLU A 248 1.13 7.54 -1.66
N TYR A 249 2.44 7.69 -1.85
CA TYR A 249 3.31 6.59 -2.29
C TYR A 249 3.86 5.78 -1.11
N GLY A 250 3.65 4.47 -1.15
CA GLY A 250 4.19 3.52 -0.18
C GLY A 250 4.54 2.17 -0.82
N LEU A 251 4.36 1.08 -0.06
CA LEU A 251 4.39 -0.28 -0.62
C LEU A 251 3.25 -0.47 -1.63
N THR A 252 2.12 0.17 -1.33
CA THR A 252 0.95 0.35 -2.17
C THR A 252 0.69 1.84 -2.38
N THR A 253 0.02 2.20 -3.47
CA THR A 253 -0.30 3.59 -3.83
C THR A 253 -1.71 3.92 -3.33
N HIS A 254 -1.83 4.62 -2.21
CA HIS A 254 -3.12 4.99 -1.64
C HIS A 254 -3.57 6.37 -2.11
N PRO A 255 -4.87 6.68 -2.07
CA PRO A 255 -5.33 8.06 -2.12
C PRO A 255 -4.76 8.85 -0.94
N LYS A 256 -4.32 10.07 -1.21
CA LYS A 256 -3.70 10.94 -0.20
C LYS A 256 -4.68 11.37 0.90
N GLU A 257 -5.94 11.53 0.54
CA GLU A 257 -7.00 11.91 1.47
C GLU A 257 -8.09 10.82 1.49
N PRO A 258 -8.53 10.38 2.68
CA PRO A 258 -9.58 9.39 2.78
C PRO A 258 -10.92 9.97 2.29
N LEU A 259 -11.71 9.15 1.62
CA LEU A 259 -13.05 9.52 1.14
C LEU A 259 -14.14 8.98 2.08
N GLU A 260 -14.99 9.86 2.58
CA GLU A 260 -16.20 9.50 3.33
C GLU A 260 -17.43 9.44 2.41
N ILE A 261 -18.15 8.32 2.44
CA ILE A 261 -19.35 8.08 1.62
C ILE A 261 -20.48 7.46 2.44
N ILE A 262 -21.70 7.65 1.96
CA ILE A 262 -22.92 7.04 2.47
C ILE A 262 -23.28 5.87 1.55
N LEU A 263 -23.47 4.70 2.15
CA LEU A 263 -23.93 3.49 1.45
C LEU A 263 -25.42 3.30 1.71
N GLU A 264 -26.25 3.37 0.67
CA GLU A 264 -27.69 3.11 0.77
C GLU A 264 -28.03 1.72 0.21
N PRO A 265 -28.68 0.83 0.99
CA PRO A 265 -29.09 -0.49 0.51
C PRO A 265 -30.00 -0.41 -0.72
N THR A 266 -29.69 -1.18 -1.78
CA THR A 266 -30.51 -1.24 -3.00
C THR A 266 -31.21 -2.58 -3.24
N LEU A 267 -30.82 -3.63 -2.52
CA LEU A 267 -31.45 -4.95 -2.60
C LEU A 267 -32.62 -5.06 -1.61
N SER A 268 -33.36 -6.15 -1.71
CA SER A 268 -34.42 -6.46 -0.75
C SER A 268 -33.88 -6.49 0.69
N LEU A 269 -34.55 -5.79 1.62
CA LEU A 269 -34.06 -5.57 3.00
C LEU A 269 -33.72 -6.86 3.77
N TYR A 270 -34.32 -8.01 3.44
CA TYR A 270 -34.01 -9.28 4.09
C TYR A 270 -32.60 -9.82 3.80
N LEU A 271 -31.87 -9.21 2.85
CA LEU A 271 -30.51 -9.59 2.46
C LEU A 271 -29.42 -8.89 3.27
N TYR A 272 -29.77 -7.92 4.11
CA TYR A 272 -28.86 -7.16 5.00
C TYR A 272 -29.13 -7.53 6.46
#